data_AF-A0A7C4F0I8-F1
#
_entry.id   AF-A0A7C4F0I8-F1
#
_cell.length_a   1.000
_cell.length_b   1.000
_cell.length_c   1.000
_cell.angle_alpha   90.00
_cell.angle_beta   90.00
_cell.angle_gamma   90.00
#
_symmetry.space_group_name_H-M   'P 1'
#
loop_
_entity.id
_entity.type
_entity.pdbx_description
1 polymer ?
#
loop_
_entity_poly.entity_id
_entity_poly.type
_entity_poly.pdbx_seq_one_letter_code
_entity_poly.pdbx_strand_id
1 'polypeptide(L)' 'IAGKLATDRSRFEKFTFGYLPAAGDPAMKHVKVGKASVLLPQGLIGVKVKILGKASFPDEVQIMEATQEAGVVGEAKGE' A
#
# COMPACT_ATOMS: atom_id res chain seq x y z
N ILE A 1 3.25 -14.68 9.71
CA ILE A 1 4.07 -15.91 9.73
C ILE A 1 3.28 -16.96 10.49
N ALA A 2 3.19 -18.19 9.99
CA ALA A 2 2.39 -19.27 10.55
C ALA A 2 3.28 -20.48 10.86
N GLY A 3 3.15 -21.05 12.06
CA GLY A 3 3.88 -22.26 12.43
C GLY A 3 4.12 -22.35 13.93
N LYS A 4 5.01 -23.26 14.33
CA LYS A 4 5.50 -23.34 15.70
C LYS A 4 6.55 -22.24 15.90
N LEU A 5 6.14 -21.11 16.47
CA LEU A 5 6.97 -19.91 16.61
C LEU A 5 7.72 -19.88 17.95
N ALA A 6 7.02 -19.54 19.04
CA ALA A 6 7.61 -19.41 20.37
C ALA A 6 7.43 -20.66 21.25
N THR A 7 6.50 -21.55 20.91
CA THR A 7 6.17 -22.77 21.67
C THR A 7 5.83 -23.88 20.70
N ASP A 8 5.76 -25.12 21.17
CA ASP A 8 5.43 -26.30 20.35
C ASP A 8 4.01 -26.26 19.73
N ARG A 9 3.12 -25.40 20.24
CA ARG A 9 1.81 -25.15 19.65
C ARG A 9 1.92 -24.17 18.48
N SER A 10 1.24 -24.50 17.38
CA SER A 10 1.18 -23.60 16.22
C SER A 10 0.47 -22.28 16.57
N ARG A 11 1.07 -21.17 16.12
CA ARG A 11 0.55 -19.82 16.26
C ARG A 11 0.72 -19.06 14.95
N PHE A 12 -0.07 -18.01 14.78
CA PHE A 12 0.05 -17.09 13.65
C PHE A 12 0.26 -15.67 14.16
N GLU A 13 1.31 -15.03 13.66
CA GLU A 13 1.57 -13.62 13.91
C GLU A 13 1.44 -12.82 12.62
N LYS A 14 0.70 -11.71 12.70
CA LYS A 14 0.46 -10.81 11.58
C LYS A 14 1.24 -9.52 11.82
N PHE A 15 2.14 -9.22 10.90
CA PHE A 15 2.83 -7.93 10.86
C PHE A 15 2.21 -7.11 9.73
N THR A 16 1.71 -5.93 10.05
CA THR A 16 1.08 -5.02 9.08
C THR A 16 1.62 -3.61 9.29
N PHE A 17 1.91 -2.95 8.18
CA PHE A 17 2.29 -1.55 8.15
C PHE A 17 1.69 -0.90 6.90
N GLY A 18 1.25 0.35 7.01
CA GLY A 18 0.63 1.10 5.92
C GLY A 18 -0.80 0.66 5.59
N TYR A 19 -1.19 0.84 4.32
CA TYR A 19 -2.54 0.57 3.82
C TYR A 19 -2.57 -0.66 2.89
N LEU A 20 -3.64 -1.45 2.97
CA LEU A 20 -3.86 -2.60 2.11
C LEU A 20 -5.36 -2.72 1.78
N PRO A 21 -5.76 -2.63 0.50
CA PRO A 21 -7.15 -2.85 0.10
C PRO A 21 -7.54 -4.32 0.31
N ALA A 22 -8.71 -4.54 0.89
CA ALA A 22 -9.20 -5.88 1.21
C ALA A 22 -10.01 -6.53 0.08
N ALA A 23 -10.70 -5.74 -0.74
CA ALA A 23 -11.66 -6.21 -1.73
C ALA A 23 -11.62 -5.38 -3.02
N GLY A 24 -12.26 -5.94 -4.06
CA GLY A 24 -12.45 -5.30 -5.37
C GLY A 24 -11.28 -5.47 -6.34
N ASP A 25 -11.43 -4.83 -7.50
CA ASP A 25 -10.41 -4.73 -8.54
C ASP A 25 -9.05 -4.19 -8.07
N PRO A 26 -8.96 -3.15 -7.20
CA PRO A 26 -7.65 -2.63 -6.82
C PRO A 26 -6.84 -3.65 -6.02
N ALA A 27 -7.50 -4.51 -5.24
CA ALA A 27 -6.84 -5.57 -4.51
C ALA A 27 -6.26 -6.65 -5.45
N MET A 28 -7.00 -7.08 -6.47
CA MET A 28 -6.50 -8.10 -7.40
C MET A 28 -5.38 -7.59 -8.32
N LYS A 29 -5.48 -6.35 -8.79
CA LYS A 29 -4.53 -5.80 -9.77
C LYS A 29 -3.24 -5.31 -9.11
N HIS A 30 -3.32 -4.70 -7.93
CA HIS A 30 -2.18 -4.01 -7.32
C HIS A 30 -1.55 -4.78 -6.16
N VAL A 31 -2.24 -5.72 -5.52
CA VAL A 31 -1.67 -6.51 -4.42
C VAL A 31 -1.00 -7.77 -4.97
N LYS A 32 0.32 -7.85 -4.78
CA LYS A 32 1.09 -9.06 -5.06
C LYS A 32 1.16 -9.93 -3.81
N VAL A 33 0.87 -11.23 -3.97
CA VAL A 33 0.90 -12.21 -2.87
C VAL A 33 2.04 -13.20 -3.10
N GLY A 34 2.97 -13.25 -2.15
CA GLY A 34 4.04 -14.26 -2.10
C GLY A 34 3.80 -15.26 -0.96
N LYS A 35 4.11 -16.53 -1.22
CA LYS A 35 4.11 -17.59 -0.20
C LYS A 35 5.44 -18.32 -0.25
N ALA A 36 6.02 -18.58 0.92
CA ALA A 36 7.21 -19.40 1.06
C ALA A 36 7.06 -20.33 2.26
N SER A 37 7.63 -21.52 2.14
CA SER A 37 7.72 -22.51 3.21
C SER A 37 9.18 -22.72 3.57
N VAL A 38 9.50 -22.65 4.86
CA VAL A 38 10.85 -22.84 5.39
C VAL A 38 10.85 -24.06 6.30
N LEU A 39 11.80 -24.98 6.07
CA LEU A 39 12.01 -26.15 6.90
C LEU A 39 12.95 -25.78 8.06
N LEU A 40 12.52 -26.03 9.30
CA LEU A 40 13.33 -25.91 10.51
C LEU A 40 13.27 -27.25 11.28
N PRO A 41 14.20 -27.51 12.22
CA PRO A 41 14.15 -28.72 13.03
C PRO A 41 12.85 -28.87 13.84
N GLN A 42 12.23 -27.75 14.21
CA GLN A 42 10.94 -27.72 14.92
C GLN A 42 9.74 -28.04 14.00
N GLY A 43 9.93 -28.03 12.67
CA GLY A 43 8.91 -28.27 11.65
C GLY A 43 8.92 -27.24 10.52
N LEU A 44 7.84 -27.21 9.74
CA LEU A 44 7.69 -26.31 8.59
C LEU A 44 7.00 -25.01 9.01
N ILE A 45 7.61 -23.87 8.71
CA ILE A 45 7.05 -22.52 8.93
C ILE A 45 6.61 -21.92 7.59
N GLY A 46 5.39 -21.40 7.56
CA GLY A 46 4.81 -20.70 6.42
C GLY A 46 4.95 -19.19 6.55
N VAL A 47 5.55 -18.56 5.54
CA VAL A 47 5.60 -17.10 5.40
C VAL A 47 4.69 -16.68 4.26
N LYS A 48 3.74 -15.78 4.55
CA LYS A 48 2.84 -15.17 3.56
C LYS A 48 3.06 -13.67 3.59
N VAL A 49 3.40 -13.10 2.44
CA VAL A 49 3.65 -11.66 2.28
C VAL A 49 2.62 -11.10 1.30
N LYS A 50 2.05 -9.95 1.64
CA LYS A 50 1.19 -9.17 0.75
C LYS A 50 1.80 -7.78 0.62
N ILE A 51 2.06 -7.36 -0.61
CA ILE A 51 2.65 -6.05 -0.90
C ILE A 51 1.72 -5.32 -1.87
N LEU A 52 1.38 -4.08 -1.51
CA LEU A 52 0.69 -3.16 -2.41
C LEU A 52 1.74 -2.49 -3.30
N GLY A 53 1.64 -2.67 -4.62
CA GLY A 53 2.45 -1.91 -5.57
C GLY A 53 2.06 -0.42 -5.61
N LYS A 54 2.79 0.41 -6.37
CA LYS A 54 2.32 1.77 -6.68
C LYS A 54 0.98 1.65 -7.42
N ALA A 55 -0.09 2.03 -6.76
CA ALA A 55 -1.45 1.89 -7.23
C ALA A 55 -2.07 3.28 -7.37
N SER A 56 -2.67 3.56 -8.52
CA SER A 56 -3.60 4.67 -8.69
C SER A 56 -4.98 4.14 -8.32
N PHE A 57 -5.53 4.59 -7.21
CA PHE A 57 -6.90 4.23 -6.86
C PHE A 57 -7.87 5.10 -7.65
N PRO A 58 -9.02 4.56 -8.11
CA PRO A 58 -10.04 5.36 -8.78
C PRO A 58 -10.61 6.45 -7.86
N ASP A 59 -10.45 6.31 -6.55
CA ASP A 59 -10.91 7.25 -5.54
C ASP A 59 -9.93 8.42 -5.32
N GLU A 60 -8.70 8.31 -5.80
CA GLU A 60 -7.68 9.36 -5.65
C GLU A 60 -7.82 10.42 -6.75
N VAL A 61 -8.73 11.36 -6.54
CA VAL A 61 -8.90 12.51 -7.43
C VAL A 61 -7.87 13.58 -7.08
N GLN A 62 -7.00 13.91 -8.04
CA GLN A 62 -6.08 15.03 -7.91
C GLN A 62 -6.79 16.31 -8.36
N ILE A 63 -7.14 17.17 -7.41
CA ILE A 63 -7.63 18.52 -7.72
C ILE A 63 -6.40 19.36 -8.03
N MET A 64 -6.24 19.76 -9.29
CA MET A 64 -5.23 20.73 -9.67
C MET A 64 -5.67 22.10 -9.15
N GLU A 65 -4.96 22.63 -8.16
CA GLU A 65 -5.13 24.03 -7.76
C GLU A 65 -4.69 24.90 -8.94
N ALA A 66 -5.61 25.74 -9.44
CA ALA A 66 -5.29 26.72 -10.45
C ALA A 66 -4.17 27.61 -9.91
N THR A 67 -3.04 27.65 -10.62
CA THR A 67 -1.96 28.60 -10.38
C THR A 67 -2.58 29.99 -10.30
N GLN A 68 -2.54 30.60 -9.12
CA GLN A 68 -2.86 32.01 -8.96
C GLN A 68 -1.80 32.77 -9.77
N GLU A 69 -2.20 33.29 -10.93
CA GLU A 69 -1.44 34.29 -11.65
C GLU A 69 -1.33 35.54 -10.76
N ALA A 70 -0.13 35.81 -10.27
CA ALA A 70 0.23 37.08 -9.65
C ALA A 70 1.32 37.77 -10.48
N GLY A 71 0.96 38.93 -11.05
CA GLY A 71 1.82 39.92 -11.74
C GLY A 71 1.89 39.69 -13.25
N VAL A 72 1.57 40.62 -14.16
CA VAL A 72 1.75 42.09 -14.25
C VAL A 72 0.81 42.55 -15.39
N VAL A 73 0.02 43.64 -15.28
CA VAL A 73 0.18 44.89 -16.05
C VAL A 73 -0.61 46.00 -15.34
N GLY A 74 0.12 46.96 -14.76
CA GLY A 74 -0.38 48.32 -14.63
C GLY A 74 -0.13 49.04 -15.94
N GLU A 75 -1.17 49.58 -16.56
CA GLU A 75 -1.05 50.61 -17.59
C GLU A 75 -1.83 51.85 -17.16
N ALA A 76 -1.12 52.97 -17.24
CA ALA A 76 -1.60 54.31 -16.99
C ALA A 76 -2.35 54.88 -18.20
N LYS A 77 -3.07 55.99 -17.94
CA LYS A 77 -3.92 56.87 -18.79
C LYS A 77 -5.40 56.46 -18.76
N GLY A 78 -6.37 57.30 -18.43
CA GLY A 78 -6.40 58.75 -18.22
C GLY A 78 -7.68 59.29 -18.88
N GLU A 79 -8.64 59.70 -18.07
CA GLU A 79 -9.61 60.81 -18.28
C GLU A 79 -10.29 61.09 -16.93
#